data_AF-A0A7X3QF12-F1
#
_entry.id   AF-A0A7X3QF12-F1
#
_cell.length_a   1.000
_cell.length_b   1.000
_cell.length_c   1.000
_cell.angle_alpha   90.00
_cell.angle_beta   90.00
_cell.angle_gamma   90.00
#
_symmetry.space_group_name_H-M   'P 1'
#
loop_
_entity.id
_entity.type
_entity.pdbx_description
1 polymer ?
#
loop_
_entity_poly.entity_id
_entity_poly.type
_entity_poly.pdbx_seq_one_letter_code
_entity_poly.pdbx_strand_id
1 'polypeptide(L)'
;MRPPVGNDETLVADLLAIDPASRQGLEDRGGVSSIGRGVAIKGSINATTHLVIEGRVDGQINAPEHGVAVGTQGKLKSDIFAQSITVRGNVKGNLTATRSVKILADGRVEGRLTAPRLAIDDGAVFNGRVDPNLADAAAAVKRHRLKAGTSKTAS
;
A
#
# COMPACT_ATOMS: atom_id res chain seq x y z
N MET A 1 -28.91 -9.35 60.06
CA MET A 1 -29.42 -8.20 59.28
C MET A 1 -28.39 -7.07 59.40
N ARG A 2 -28.05 -6.47 58.25
CA ARG A 2 -27.12 -5.35 57.97
C ARG A 2 -25.61 -5.63 57.86
N PRO A 3 -25.02 -5.48 56.66
CA PRO A 3 -23.66 -4.97 56.50
C PRO A 3 -23.65 -3.43 56.59
N PRO A 4 -22.62 -2.83 57.20
CA PRO A 4 -22.17 -1.48 56.87
C PRO A 4 -20.66 -1.54 56.53
N VAL A 5 -20.00 -0.67 55.76
CA VAL A 5 -20.20 0.71 55.33
C VAL A 5 -19.53 0.83 53.96
N GLY A 6 -20.08 1.65 53.06
CA GLY A 6 -19.42 1.98 51.79
C GLY A 6 -18.17 2.83 51.99
N ASN A 7 -17.23 2.72 51.05
CA ASN A 7 -16.32 3.80 50.72
C ASN A 7 -16.10 3.78 49.21
N ASP A 8 -16.24 4.97 48.64
CA ASP A 8 -15.93 5.41 47.28
C ASP A 8 -14.76 4.71 46.61
N GLU A 9 -15.03 4.01 45.50
CA GLU A 9 -14.22 4.05 44.27
C GLU A 9 -15.07 3.59 43.06
N THR A 10 -16.23 4.23 42.93
CA THR A 10 -17.05 4.31 41.70
C THR A 10 -16.31 5.00 40.53
N LEU A 11 -14.98 5.00 40.53
CA LEU A 11 -14.11 5.72 39.58
C LEU A 11 -13.38 4.83 38.56
N VAL A 12 -13.66 3.51 38.52
CA VAL A 12 -13.30 2.69 37.34
C VAL A 12 -14.44 2.60 36.32
N ALA A 13 -15.59 3.22 36.59
CA ALA A 13 -16.78 3.19 35.76
C ALA A 13 -16.80 4.25 34.62
N ASP A 14 -15.75 5.06 34.46
CA ASP A 14 -15.75 6.19 33.51
C ASP A 14 -14.55 6.23 32.54
N LEU A 15 -13.84 5.12 32.35
CA LEU A 15 -12.67 5.08 31.44
C LEU A 15 -12.70 4.00 30.37
N LEU A 16 -13.86 3.69 29.81
CA LEU A 16 -13.91 3.11 28.45
C LEU A 16 -15.27 3.31 27.76
N ALA A 17 -15.82 4.52 27.91
CA ALA A 17 -16.80 5.09 27.00
C ALA A 17 -16.16 5.35 25.62
N ILE A 18 -15.74 4.28 24.96
CA ILE A 18 -15.42 4.28 23.53
C ILE A 18 -16.58 3.56 22.87
N ASP A 19 -17.39 4.30 22.12
CA ASP A 19 -18.53 3.77 21.37
C ASP A 19 -18.17 2.45 20.65
N PRO A 20 -18.96 1.38 20.78
CA PRO A 20 -18.74 0.16 20.00
C PRO A 20 -18.90 0.39 18.50
N ALA A 21 -19.48 1.51 18.07
CA ALA A 21 -19.62 1.91 16.66
C ALA A 21 -18.30 2.37 16.01
N SER A 22 -17.31 2.81 16.80
CA SER A 22 -16.00 3.23 16.27
C SER A 22 -15.04 2.06 16.02
N ARG A 23 -15.46 0.82 16.28
CA ARG A 23 -14.73 -0.40 15.87
C ARG A 23 -14.87 -0.74 14.38
N GLN A 24 -15.66 0.01 13.60
CA GLN A 24 -15.88 -0.18 12.15
C GLN A 24 -14.64 0.13 11.25
N GLY A 25 -13.44 -0.23 11.70
CA GLY A 25 -12.24 -0.30 10.87
C GLY A 25 -11.37 -1.54 11.12
N LEU A 26 -11.75 -2.41 12.08
CA LEU A 26 -10.93 -3.54 12.51
C LEU A 26 -11.57 -4.91 12.21
N GLU A 27 -12.46 -4.97 11.22
CA GLU A 27 -13.05 -6.21 10.72
C GLU A 27 -12.51 -6.54 9.32
N ASP A 28 -11.20 -6.73 9.19
CA ASP A 28 -10.73 -7.78 8.27
C ASP A 28 -10.46 -9.03 9.10
N ARG A 29 -11.33 -10.02 8.99
CA ARG A 29 -11.16 -11.34 9.61
C ARG A 29 -10.14 -12.20 8.84
N GLY A 30 -9.40 -11.63 7.89
CA GLY A 30 -8.13 -12.14 7.38
C GLY A 30 -6.97 -11.60 8.22
N GLY A 31 -6.30 -12.45 8.98
CA GLY A 31 -5.21 -12.04 9.88
C GLY A 31 -4.17 -11.16 9.18
N VAL A 32 -3.76 -10.05 9.81
CA VAL A 32 -2.76 -9.15 9.23
C VAL A 32 -1.36 -9.76 9.38
N SER A 33 -0.67 -9.93 8.26
CA SER A 33 0.72 -10.38 8.24
C SER A 33 1.64 -9.17 8.33
N SER A 34 2.40 -9.05 9.43
CA SER A 34 3.37 -7.95 9.60
C SER A 34 4.80 -8.44 9.47
N ILE A 35 5.61 -7.68 8.73
CA ILE A 35 7.04 -7.89 8.54
C ILE A 35 7.78 -6.85 9.36
N GLY A 36 8.46 -7.31 10.40
CA GLY A 36 9.16 -6.44 11.34
C GLY A 36 10.37 -5.73 10.73
N ARG A 37 10.81 -4.65 11.40
CA ARG A 37 11.92 -3.76 10.99
C ARG A 37 13.27 -4.45 10.76
N GLY A 38 13.52 -5.58 11.43
CA GLY A 38 14.75 -6.37 11.31
C GLY A 38 14.70 -7.45 10.22
N VAL A 39 13.60 -7.57 9.50
CA VAL A 39 13.39 -8.65 8.52
C VAL A 39 13.76 -8.15 7.13
N ALA A 40 14.60 -8.93 6.44
CA ALA A 40 14.95 -8.73 5.05
C ALA A 40 14.48 -9.92 4.22
N ILE A 41 13.54 -9.69 3.30
CA ILE A 41 13.01 -10.74 2.43
C ILE A 41 13.60 -10.55 1.04
N LYS A 42 14.11 -11.64 0.45
CA LYS A 42 14.57 -11.70 -0.93
C LYS A 42 13.81 -12.80 -1.68
N GLY A 43 13.07 -12.44 -2.72
CA GLY A 43 12.30 -13.37 -3.55
C GLY A 43 10.86 -12.94 -3.76
N SER A 44 9.98 -13.91 -4.02
CA SER A 44 8.56 -13.66 -4.31
C SER A 44 7.70 -13.91 -3.08
N ILE A 45 6.90 -12.92 -2.69
CA ILE A 45 5.94 -12.97 -1.58
C ILE A 45 4.54 -13.07 -2.20
N ASN A 46 3.78 -14.09 -1.82
CA ASN A 46 2.37 -14.18 -2.13
C ASN A 46 1.60 -14.03 -0.82
N ALA A 47 0.80 -12.97 -0.71
CA ALA A 47 0.03 -12.67 0.47
C ALA A 47 -1.45 -12.96 0.20
N THR A 48 -2.03 -13.80 1.04
CA THR A 48 -3.47 -14.11 1.07
C THR A 48 -4.21 -13.35 2.18
N THR A 49 -3.55 -12.33 2.75
CA THR A 49 -4.14 -11.43 3.76
C THR A 49 -3.52 -10.04 3.64
N HIS A 50 -4.04 -9.07 4.43
CA HIS A 50 -3.41 -7.76 4.54
C HIS A 50 -1.97 -7.84 5.03
N LEU A 51 -1.08 -7.14 4.34
CA LEU A 51 0.35 -7.24 4.59
C LEU A 51 0.91 -5.88 5.00
N VAL A 52 1.59 -5.83 6.14
CA VAL A 52 2.25 -4.63 6.68
C VAL A 52 3.76 -4.84 6.64
N ILE A 53 4.49 -3.95 5.98
CA ILE A 53 5.95 -4.08 5.78
C ILE A 53 6.65 -2.93 6.48
N GLU A 54 7.37 -3.24 7.56
CA GLU A 54 8.25 -2.28 8.22
C GLU A 54 9.74 -2.57 7.98
N GLY A 55 10.07 -3.63 7.25
CA GLY A 55 11.44 -4.08 6.98
C GLY A 55 11.91 -3.84 5.54
N ARG A 56 12.86 -4.67 5.09
CA ARG A 56 13.41 -4.62 3.73
C ARG A 56 12.84 -5.75 2.87
N VAL A 57 12.35 -5.43 1.68
CA VAL A 57 11.88 -6.44 0.73
C VAL A 57 12.54 -6.20 -0.62
N ASP A 58 13.07 -7.26 -1.21
CA ASP A 58 13.69 -7.24 -2.54
C ASP A 58 13.10 -8.42 -3.35
N GLY A 59 12.46 -8.14 -4.49
CA GLY A 59 11.81 -9.16 -5.31
C GLY A 59 10.39 -8.78 -5.76
N GLN A 60 9.40 -9.65 -5.58
CA GLN A 60 8.02 -9.41 -6.04
C GLN A 60 7.01 -9.66 -4.94
N ILE A 61 5.98 -8.82 -4.83
CA ILE A 61 4.90 -8.95 -3.84
C ILE A 61 3.58 -9.06 -4.59
N ASN A 62 2.87 -10.16 -4.41
CA ASN A 62 1.55 -10.40 -5.00
C ASN A 62 0.49 -10.50 -3.90
N ALA A 63 -0.47 -9.58 -3.94
CA ALA A 63 -1.61 -9.47 -3.03
C ALA A 63 -2.86 -8.99 -3.80
N PRO A 64 -3.30 -9.69 -4.85
CA PRO A 64 -4.32 -9.22 -5.80
C PRO A 64 -5.65 -8.79 -5.15
N GLU A 65 -6.04 -9.48 -4.09
CA GLU A 65 -7.32 -9.30 -3.39
C GLU A 65 -7.17 -8.50 -2.08
N HIS A 66 -5.94 -8.21 -1.64
CA HIS A 66 -5.67 -7.60 -0.33
C HIS A 66 -4.90 -6.28 -0.45
N GLY A 67 -4.90 -5.57 0.67
CA GLY A 67 -4.15 -4.33 0.85
C GLY A 67 -2.71 -4.56 1.34
N VAL A 68 -1.76 -3.81 0.80
CA VAL A 68 -0.36 -3.77 1.25
C VAL A 68 -0.07 -2.40 1.86
N ALA A 69 0.42 -2.37 3.09
CA ALA A 69 0.85 -1.17 3.78
C ALA A 69 2.37 -1.19 4.02
N VAL A 70 3.05 -0.12 3.66
CA VAL A 70 4.48 0.07 3.89
C VAL A 70 4.65 1.06 5.05
N GLY A 71 5.26 0.61 6.14
CA GLY A 71 5.61 1.43 7.29
C GLY A 71 6.77 2.37 7.03
N THR A 72 7.04 3.29 7.96
CA THR A 72 8.03 4.37 7.80
C THR A 72 9.47 3.88 7.58
N GLN A 73 9.83 2.75 8.19
CA GLN A 73 11.16 2.12 8.02
C GLN A 73 11.22 1.14 6.83
N GLY A 74 10.09 0.96 6.13
CA GLY A 74 9.99 0.06 5.00
C GLY A 74 10.88 0.50 3.84
N LYS A 75 11.77 -0.40 3.40
CA LYS A 75 12.60 -0.22 2.20
C LYS A 75 12.29 -1.33 1.21
N LEU A 76 11.45 -1.02 0.24
CA LEU A 76 11.02 -1.99 -0.76
C LEU A 76 11.77 -1.72 -2.05
N LYS A 77 12.44 -2.74 -2.59
CA LYS A 77 13.01 -2.74 -3.94
C LYS A 77 12.38 -3.89 -4.71
N SER A 78 11.12 -3.72 -5.04
CA SER A 78 10.29 -4.82 -5.53
C SER A 78 9.12 -4.35 -6.38
N ASP A 79 8.63 -5.26 -7.22
CA ASP A 79 7.38 -5.10 -7.96
C ASP A 79 6.21 -5.49 -7.06
N ILE A 80 5.30 -4.55 -6.81
CA ILE A 80 4.16 -4.73 -5.89
C ILE A 80 2.89 -4.79 -6.72
N PHE A 81 2.15 -5.89 -6.59
CA PHE A 81 0.82 -6.05 -7.16
C PHE A 81 -0.18 -6.22 -6.02
N ALA A 82 -1.07 -5.26 -5.81
CA ALA A 82 -2.06 -5.34 -4.73
C ALA A 82 -3.42 -4.73 -5.11
N GLN A 83 -4.47 -5.00 -4.32
CA GLN A 83 -5.74 -4.29 -4.52
C GLN A 83 -5.63 -2.83 -4.10
N SER A 84 -5.09 -2.58 -2.90
CA SER A 84 -4.88 -1.24 -2.34
C SER A 84 -3.47 -1.13 -1.78
N ILE A 85 -2.77 -0.03 -2.05
CA ILE A 85 -1.39 0.18 -1.57
C ILE A 85 -1.35 1.44 -0.72
N THR A 86 -0.83 1.32 0.51
CA THR A 86 -0.54 2.47 1.38
C THR A 86 0.96 2.57 1.59
N VAL A 87 1.57 3.72 1.28
CA VAL A 87 3.02 3.90 1.38
C VAL A 87 3.37 5.01 2.37
N ARG A 88 4.08 4.68 3.45
CA ARG A 88 4.66 5.64 4.41
C ARG A 88 6.19 5.63 4.43
N GLY A 89 6.82 4.64 3.79
CA GLY A 89 8.27 4.44 3.74
C GLY A 89 8.89 4.72 2.36
N ASN A 90 10.02 4.09 2.06
CA ASN A 90 10.68 4.19 0.76
C ASN A 90 10.41 2.97 -0.11
N VAL A 91 9.88 3.20 -1.31
CA VAL A 91 9.58 2.14 -2.29
C VAL A 91 10.27 2.48 -3.60
N LYS A 92 11.04 1.54 -4.14
CA LYS A 92 11.68 1.63 -5.45
C LYS A 92 11.23 0.45 -6.31
N GLY A 93 10.54 0.71 -7.42
CA GLY A 93 10.05 -0.36 -8.30
C GLY A 93 8.75 -0.01 -9.01
N ASN A 94 8.06 -1.04 -9.50
CA ASN A 94 6.75 -0.87 -10.11
C ASN A 94 5.65 -1.17 -9.08
N LEU A 95 4.77 -0.20 -8.83
CA LEU A 95 3.61 -0.35 -7.95
C LEU A 95 2.37 -0.47 -8.83
N THR A 96 1.69 -1.60 -8.77
CA THR A 96 0.44 -1.84 -9.50
C THR A 96 -0.68 -2.05 -8.49
N ALA A 97 -1.65 -1.15 -8.49
CA ALA A 97 -2.85 -1.27 -7.66
C ALA A 97 -4.12 -1.32 -8.51
N THR A 98 -5.00 -2.27 -8.19
CA THR A 98 -6.26 -2.44 -8.92
C THR A 98 -7.32 -1.42 -8.49
N ARG A 99 -7.29 -0.94 -7.24
CA ARG A 99 -8.32 -0.07 -6.66
C ARG A 99 -7.81 1.32 -6.34
N SER A 100 -6.83 1.43 -5.44
CA SER A 100 -6.35 2.73 -4.95
C SER A 100 -4.91 2.64 -4.45
N VAL A 101 -4.12 3.68 -4.68
CA VAL A 101 -2.84 3.92 -4.00
C VAL A 101 -2.95 5.16 -3.13
N LYS A 102 -2.49 5.06 -1.89
CA LYS A 102 -2.36 6.18 -0.96
C LYS A 102 -0.91 6.30 -0.54
N ILE A 103 -0.31 7.46 -0.76
CA ILE A 103 1.02 7.79 -0.27
C ILE A 103 0.81 8.72 0.93
N LEU A 104 1.21 8.28 2.12
CA LEU A 104 1.10 9.03 3.38
C LEU A 104 2.29 10.00 3.54
N ALA A 105 2.19 10.88 4.54
CA ALA A 105 3.31 11.72 4.98
C ALA A 105 4.59 10.88 5.18
N ASP A 106 5.72 11.36 4.63
CA ASP A 106 7.03 10.69 4.54
C ASP A 106 7.17 9.56 3.50
N GLY A 107 6.09 9.20 2.80
CA GLY A 107 6.13 8.22 1.73
C GLY A 107 6.98 8.69 0.55
N ARG A 108 8.02 7.92 0.22
CA ARG A 108 8.89 8.16 -0.94
C ARG A 108 8.76 7.02 -1.94
N VAL A 109 8.27 7.32 -3.14
CA VAL A 109 8.12 6.32 -4.20
C VAL A 109 8.98 6.72 -5.39
N GLU A 110 9.84 5.80 -5.83
CA GLU A 110 10.69 5.95 -7.02
C GLU A 110 10.37 4.85 -8.03
N GLY A 111 9.84 5.19 -9.21
CA GLY A 111 9.60 4.21 -10.27
C GLY A 111 8.30 4.40 -11.05
N ARG A 112 7.62 3.31 -11.39
CA ARG A 112 6.34 3.37 -12.11
C ARG A 112 5.19 3.05 -11.16
N LEU A 113 4.13 3.84 -11.22
CA LEU A 113 2.91 3.60 -10.45
C LEU A 113 1.72 3.48 -11.40
N THR A 114 1.02 2.35 -11.32
CA THR A 114 -0.18 2.04 -12.10
C THR A 114 -1.35 1.88 -11.16
N ALA A 115 -2.30 2.83 -11.17
CA ALA A 115 -3.50 2.75 -10.36
C ALA A 115 -4.61 3.66 -10.91
N PRO A 116 -5.89 3.27 -10.79
CA PRO A 116 -6.99 4.12 -11.22
C PRO A 116 -7.27 5.29 -10.24
N ARG A 117 -6.84 5.16 -8.98
CA ARG A 117 -6.94 6.22 -7.96
C ARG A 117 -5.62 6.37 -7.23
N LEU A 118 -5.13 7.61 -7.15
CA LEU A 118 -3.94 7.98 -6.41
C LEU A 118 -4.30 9.10 -5.43
N ALA A 119 -3.99 8.89 -4.16
CA ALA A 119 -4.09 9.88 -3.10
C ALA A 119 -2.68 10.13 -2.55
N ILE A 120 -2.30 11.40 -2.44
CA ILE A 120 -1.01 11.82 -1.93
C ILE A 120 -1.28 12.74 -0.75
N ASP A 121 -0.73 12.39 0.40
CA ASP A 121 -0.83 13.17 1.62
C ASP A 121 0.31 14.20 1.71
N ASP A 122 0.16 15.21 2.56
CA ASP A 122 1.15 16.27 2.71
C ASP A 122 2.52 15.71 3.14
N GLY A 123 3.59 16.11 2.45
CA GLY A 123 4.95 15.63 2.70
C GLY A 123 5.34 14.32 2.03
N ALA A 124 4.47 13.74 1.20
CA ALA A 124 4.83 12.62 0.34
C ALA A 124 5.65 13.07 -0.89
N VAL A 125 6.60 12.24 -1.33
CA VAL A 125 7.43 12.49 -2.51
C VAL A 125 7.30 11.34 -3.49
N PHE A 126 6.79 11.63 -4.68
CA PHE A 126 6.74 10.67 -5.78
C PHE A 126 7.68 11.12 -6.90
N ASN A 127 8.63 10.26 -7.28
CA ASN A 127 9.59 10.48 -8.35
C ASN A 127 9.49 9.37 -9.38
N GLY A 128 8.82 9.63 -10.51
CA GLY A 128 8.64 8.57 -11.49
C GLY A 128 7.58 8.85 -12.53
N ARG A 129 7.07 7.78 -13.14
CA ARG A 129 5.95 7.85 -14.07
C ARG A 129 4.70 7.24 -13.44
N VAL A 130 3.60 7.97 -13.49
CA VAL A 130 2.29 7.44 -13.14
C VAL A 130 1.58 7.08 -14.45
N ASP A 131 1.18 5.82 -14.56
CA ASP A 131 0.39 5.30 -15.67
C ASP A 131 -1.03 5.02 -15.12
N PRO A 132 -1.98 5.95 -15.22
CA PRO A 132 -3.32 5.81 -14.64
C PRO A 132 -4.21 4.77 -15.36
N ASN A 133 -3.71 4.11 -16.41
CA ASN A 133 -4.51 3.26 -17.28
C ASN A 133 -3.77 1.97 -17.63
N LEU A 134 -4.32 0.83 -17.20
CA LEU A 134 -3.91 -0.50 -17.67
C LEU A 134 -4.11 -0.65 -19.19
N ALA A 135 -4.87 0.26 -19.83
CA ALA A 135 -5.14 0.26 -21.27
C ALA A 135 -4.11 1.04 -22.13
N ASP A 136 -3.44 2.07 -21.61
CA ASP A 136 -2.62 2.96 -22.46
C ASP A 136 -1.15 2.50 -22.61
N ALA A 137 -0.61 1.74 -21.66
CA ALA A 137 0.72 1.15 -21.81
C ALA A 137 0.77 0.09 -22.94
N ALA A 138 -0.32 -0.64 -23.15
CA ALA A 138 -0.48 -1.55 -24.29
C ALA A 138 -0.66 -0.80 -25.63
N ALA A 139 -1.25 0.40 -25.61
CA ALA A 139 -1.47 1.22 -26.81
C ALA A 139 -0.22 2.02 -27.24
N ALA A 140 0.63 2.44 -26.31
CA ALA A 140 1.84 3.20 -26.61
C ALA A 140 2.93 2.35 -27.32
N VAL A 141 3.08 1.07 -26.95
CA VAL A 141 4.06 0.17 -27.60
C VAL A 141 3.59 -0.27 -28.99
N LYS A 142 2.28 -0.40 -29.23
CA LYS A 142 1.73 -0.74 -30.55
C LYS A 142 1.88 0.39 -31.59
N ARG A 143 2.07 1.64 -31.17
CA ARG A 143 2.25 2.79 -32.07
C ARG A 143 3.69 3.03 -32.51
N HIS A 144 4.69 2.43 -31.87
CA HIS A 144 6.10 2.71 -32.21
C HIS A 144 6.71 1.77 -33.25
N ARG A 145 6.10 0.60 -33.55
CA ARG A 145 6.62 -0.34 -34.58
C ARG A 145 6.07 -0.12 -36.00
N LEU A 146 5.15 0.82 -36.21
CA LEU A 146 4.55 1.09 -37.54
C LEU A 146 5.06 2.38 -38.21
N LYS A 147 5.98 3.14 -37.60
CA LYS A 147 6.51 4.40 -38.17
C LYS A 147 7.97 4.36 -38.64
N ALA A 148 8.62 3.20 -38.67
CA ALA A 148 10.03 3.08 -39.06
C ALA A 148 10.26 2.43 -40.45
N GLY A 149 9.31 2.58 -41.39
CA GLY A 149 9.44 1.98 -42.72
C GLY A 149 8.69 2.74 -43.83
N THR A 150 8.74 4.07 -43.85
CA THR A 150 8.33 4.83 -45.05
C THR A 150 9.18 6.09 -45.20
N SER A 151 10.31 5.92 -45.88
CA SER A 151 11.09 6.95 -46.56
C SER A 151 11.86 6.15 -47.61
N LYS A 152 11.83 6.42 -48.91
CA LYS A 152 12.08 7.71 -49.55
C LYS A 152 11.86 7.56 -51.07
N THR A 153 11.19 8.54 -51.70
CA THR A 153 11.37 9.10 -53.07
C THR A 153 11.34 8.14 -54.26
N ALA A 154 10.32 8.16 -55.13
CA ALA A 154 10.04 9.23 -56.11
C ALA A 154 11.25 9.54 -57.00
N SER A 155 11.28 8.96 -58.20
CA SER A 155 11.41 9.69 -59.46
C SER A 155 11.03 8.81 -60.64
#